data_AF-M1EKM8-F1
#
_entry.id   AF-M1EKM8-F1
#
_cell.length_a   1.000
_cell.length_b   1.000
_cell.length_c   1.000
_cell.angle_alpha   90.00
_cell.angle_beta   90.00
_cell.angle_gamma   90.00
#
_symmetry.space_group_name_H-M   'P 1'
#
loop_
_entity.id
_entity.type
_entity.pdbx_description
1 polymer ?
#
loop_
_entity_poly.entity_id
_entity_poly.type
_entity_poly.pdbx_seq_one_letter_code
_entity_poly.pdbx_strand_id
1 'polypeptide(L)'
;MGIVIFGEIVPQALCSRHGLAVGANTIILTKFFMLLTFPLSFPISKLLDFVLGQEIRTVYNREKLMEMLKVTEPYNDLVKEELNMIQGALELRTKTVEDIMTQLQDCFMIRSDAILDFNTMSEIMESG
;
A
#
# COMPACT_ATOMS: atom_id res chain seq x y z
N MET A 1 -8.79 21.32 -44.49
CA MET A 1 -8.11 22.49 -43.85
C MET A 1 -9.04 23.35 -42.99
N GLY A 2 -10.34 23.52 -43.29
CA GLY A 2 -11.24 24.32 -42.43
C GLY A 2 -11.51 23.70 -41.05
N ILE A 3 -11.87 22.42 -41.01
CA ILE A 3 -12.17 21.66 -39.79
C ILE A 3 -10.98 21.55 -38.82
N VAL A 4 -9.75 21.42 -39.32
CA VAL A 4 -8.54 21.32 -38.48
C VAL A 4 -8.23 22.67 -37.83
N ILE A 5 -8.36 23.77 -38.58
CA ILE A 5 -8.07 25.10 -38.05
C ILE A 5 -9.16 25.55 -37.07
N PHE A 6 -10.43 25.37 -37.41
CA PHE A 6 -11.56 25.77 -36.55
C PHE A 6 -11.79 24.85 -35.35
N GLY A 7 -11.55 23.54 -35.52
CA GLY A 7 -11.87 22.52 -34.52
C GLY A 7 -10.74 22.22 -33.54
N GLU A 8 -9.48 22.42 -33.91
CA GLU A 8 -8.33 22.00 -33.10
C GLU A 8 -7.47 23.20 -32.66
N ILE A 9 -7.12 24.09 -33.59
CA ILE A 9 -6.15 25.16 -33.32
C ILE A 9 -6.80 26.34 -32.58
N VAL A 10 -8.01 26.73 -32.97
CA VAL A 10 -8.77 27.80 -32.31
C VAL A 10 -9.05 27.49 -30.81
N PRO A 11 -9.59 26.31 -30.45
CA PRO A 11 -9.83 25.99 -29.04
C PRO A 11 -8.53 25.78 -28.24
N GLN A 12 -7.48 25.20 -28.83
CA GLN A 12 -6.20 25.00 -28.15
C GLN A 12 -5.48 26.33 -27.86
N ALA A 13 -5.57 27.32 -28.76
CA ALA A 13 -5.00 28.66 -28.56
C ALA A 13 -5.78 29.51 -27.53
N LEU A 14 -7.10 29.37 -27.47
CA LEU A 14 -7.95 30.04 -26.47
C LEU A 14 -7.72 29.51 -25.05
N CYS A 15 -7.54 28.19 -24.89
CA CYS A 15 -7.28 27.56 -23.60
C CYS A 15 -5.88 27.82 -23.04
N SER A 16 -4.88 28.07 -23.89
CA SER A 16 -3.48 28.21 -23.47
C SER A 16 -3.15 29.56 -22.79
N ARG A 17 -3.84 30.65 -23.17
CA ARG A 17 -3.50 32.00 -22.69
C ARG A 17 -4.56 32.69 -21.83
N HIS A 18 -5.84 32.32 -21.95
CA HIS A 18 -6.95 32.94 -21.21
C HIS A 18 -8.00 31.93 -20.71
N GLY A 19 -7.62 30.67 -20.46
CA GLY A 19 -8.55 29.60 -20.08
C GLY A 19 -9.52 29.94 -18.95
N LEU A 20 -9.09 30.74 -17.95
CA LEU A 20 -9.95 31.21 -16.86
C LEU A 20 -10.88 32.38 -17.26
N ALA A 21 -10.42 33.32 -18.08
CA ALA A 21 -11.18 34.54 -18.43
C ALA A 21 -12.21 34.31 -19.54
N VAL A 22 -11.89 33.43 -20.50
CA VAL A 22 -12.83 33.00 -21.56
C VAL A 22 -13.86 32.03 -21.01
N GLY A 23 -13.50 31.20 -20.02
CA GLY A 23 -14.44 30.35 -19.29
C GLY A 23 -15.53 31.13 -18.54
N ALA A 24 -15.24 32.36 -18.10
CA ALA A 24 -16.21 33.21 -17.40
C ALA A 24 -17.31 33.76 -18.33
N ASN A 25 -17.00 34.11 -19.58
CA ASN A 25 -17.96 34.73 -20.51
C ASN A 25 -18.72 33.72 -21.40
N THR A 26 -18.19 32.51 -21.59
CA THR A 26 -18.82 31.46 -22.41
C THR A 26 -19.44 30.33 -21.55
N ILE A 27 -19.74 30.63 -20.28
CA ILE A 27 -20.17 29.65 -19.26
C ILE A 27 -21.38 28.81 -19.69
N ILE A 28 -22.30 29.36 -20.49
CA ILE A 28 -23.52 28.67 -20.94
C ILE A 28 -23.17 27.54 -21.93
N LEU A 29 -22.31 27.83 -22.92
CA LEU A 29 -21.91 26.83 -23.92
C LEU A 29 -21.03 25.76 -23.28
N THR A 30 -20.11 26.14 -22.39
CA THR A 30 -19.28 25.19 -21.65
C THR A 30 -20.11 24.31 -20.71
N LYS A 31 -21.12 24.87 -20.01
CA LYS A 31 -22.05 24.08 -19.19
C LYS A 31 -22.91 23.13 -20.01
N PHE A 32 -23.33 23.53 -21.22
CA PHE A 32 -24.05 22.65 -22.12
C PHE A 32 -23.20 21.45 -22.56
N PHE A 33 -21.95 21.70 -22.97
CA PHE A 33 -21.01 20.64 -23.32
C PHE A 33 -20.62 19.77 -22.11
N MET A 34 -20.47 20.38 -20.93
CA MET A 34 -20.24 19.65 -19.68
C MET A 34 -21.43 18.76 -19.32
N LEU A 35 -22.67 19.23 -19.48
CA LEU A 35 -23.88 18.45 -19.23
C LEU A 35 -24.07 17.31 -20.26
N LEU A 36 -23.70 17.54 -21.52
CA LEU A 36 -23.71 16.50 -22.56
C LEU A 36 -22.63 15.43 -22.34
N THR A 37 -21.44 15.84 -21.89
CA THR A 37 -20.34 14.91 -21.62
C THR A 37 -20.41 14.28 -20.23
N PHE A 38 -21.19 14.86 -19.29
CA PHE A 38 -21.44 14.32 -17.95
C PHE A 38 -21.94 12.86 -17.93
N PRO A 39 -22.97 12.46 -18.70
CA PRO A 39 -23.44 11.06 -18.72
C PRO A 39 -22.41 10.09 -19.31
N LEU A 40 -21.47 10.58 -20.13
CA LEU A 40 -20.38 9.77 -20.71
C LEU A 40 -19.15 9.71 -19.78
N SER A 41 -18.84 10.80 -19.10
CA SER A 41 -17.70 10.87 -18.18
C SER A 41 -17.94 10.06 -16.91
N PHE A 42 -19.18 10.01 -16.40
CA PHE A 42 -19.53 9.25 -15.19
C PHE A 42 -19.21 7.75 -15.29
N PRO A 43 -19.62 6.99 -16.33
CA PRO A 43 -19.28 5.58 -16.46
C PRO A 43 -17.79 5.35 -16.69
N ILE A 44 -17.11 6.21 -17.45
CA ILE A 44 -15.66 6.10 -17.71
C ILE A 44 -14.87 6.32 -16.42
N SER A 45 -15.18 7.37 -15.66
CA SER A 45 -14.54 7.63 -14.36
C SER A 45 -14.83 6.51 -13.37
N LYS A 46 -16.08 6.05 -13.26
CA LYS A 46 -16.43 4.97 -12.33
C LYS A 46 -15.78 3.62 -12.69
N LEU A 47 -15.62 3.32 -13.98
CA LEU A 47 -14.92 2.12 -14.46
C LEU A 47 -13.42 2.20 -14.15
N LEU A 48 -12.80 3.35 -14.43
CA LEU A 48 -11.38 3.57 -14.15
C LEU A 48 -11.11 3.52 -12.64
N ASP A 49 -11.95 4.15 -11.82
CA ASP A 49 -11.89 4.11 -10.35
C ASP A 49 -12.15 2.70 -9.79
N PHE A 50 -12.98 1.89 -10.45
CA PHE A 50 -13.23 0.51 -10.03
C PHE A 50 -12.04 -0.40 -10.33
N VAL A 51 -11.43 -0.27 -11.51
CA VAL A 51 -10.28 -1.10 -11.92
C VAL A 51 -9.00 -0.68 -11.19
N LEU A 52 -8.68 0.62 -11.15
CA LEU A 52 -7.48 1.11 -10.46
C LEU A 52 -7.65 1.18 -8.94
N GLY A 53 -8.85 1.52 -8.44
CA GLY A 53 -9.10 1.72 -7.01
C GLY A 53 -9.17 0.43 -6.19
N GLN A 54 -9.48 -0.71 -6.80
CA GLN A 54 -9.47 -2.02 -6.13
C GLN A 54 -8.02 -2.54 -5.93
N GLU A 55 -7.13 -2.32 -6.89
CA GLU A 55 -5.75 -2.83 -6.83
C GLU A 55 -4.79 -1.90 -6.06
N ILE A 56 -4.97 -0.58 -6.17
CA ILE A 56 -4.00 0.39 -5.61
C ILE A 56 -4.21 0.65 -4.12
N ARG A 57 -5.43 0.47 -3.58
CA ARG A 57 -5.73 0.95 -2.21
C ARG A 57 -5.27 0.02 -1.09
N THR A 58 -5.23 -1.28 -1.34
CA THR A 58 -4.91 -2.30 -0.32
C THR A 58 -3.44 -2.72 -0.35
N VAL A 59 -2.82 -2.79 -1.53
CA VAL A 59 -1.44 -3.27 -1.70
C VAL A 59 -0.43 -2.11 -1.59
N TYR A 60 -0.73 -0.96 -2.20
CA TYR A 60 0.22 0.15 -2.33
C TYR A 60 0.46 0.94 -1.03
N ASN A 61 -0.37 0.82 -0.01
CA ASN A 61 -0.18 1.60 1.23
C ASN A 61 0.81 0.92 2.19
N ARG A 62 0.79 -0.41 2.32
CA ARG A 62 1.68 -1.11 3.26
C ARG A 62 3.09 -1.29 2.71
N GLU A 63 3.20 -1.73 1.47
CA GLU A 63 4.50 -1.97 0.83
C GLU A 63 5.25 -0.66 0.59
N LYS A 64 4.57 0.38 0.08
CA LYS A 64 5.17 1.69 -0.15
C LYS A 64 5.55 2.41 1.15
N LEU A 65 4.77 2.23 2.23
CA LEU A 65 5.14 2.76 3.55
C LEU A 65 6.40 2.06 4.07
N MET A 66 6.49 0.73 3.92
CA MET A 66 7.70 -0.02 4.26
C MET A 66 8.90 0.39 3.41
N GLU A 67 8.71 0.60 2.12
CA GLU A 67 9.76 0.95 1.17
C GLU A 67 10.27 2.38 1.41
N MET A 68 9.38 3.35 1.66
CA MET A 68 9.77 4.71 2.07
C MET A 68 10.54 4.74 3.38
N LEU A 69 10.18 3.89 4.36
CA LEU A 69 10.91 3.77 5.61
C LEU A 69 12.31 3.18 5.42
N LYS A 70 12.46 2.14 4.57
CA LYS A 70 13.77 1.57 4.21
C LYS A 70 14.68 2.54 3.47
N VAL A 71 14.12 3.37 2.58
CA VAL A 71 14.89 4.35 1.79
C VAL A 71 15.35 5.56 2.63
N THR A 72 14.73 5.79 3.80
CA THR A 72 15.09 6.88 4.72
C THR A 72 16.18 6.49 5.74
N GLU A 73 16.80 5.30 5.61
CA GLU A 73 17.95 4.91 6.44
C GLU A 73 19.28 5.45 5.89
N PRO A 74 19.73 6.64 6.34
CA PRO A 74 21.17 6.80 6.52
C PRO A 74 21.62 7.28 7.91
N TYR A 75 20.75 7.63 8.86
CA TYR A 75 21.20 8.20 10.15
C TYR A 75 20.34 7.76 11.36
N ASN A 76 20.97 6.96 12.23
CA ASN A 76 20.60 6.53 13.61
C ASN A 76 20.24 5.05 13.76
N ASP A 77 21.18 4.26 14.28
CA ASP A 77 20.98 2.87 14.68
C ASP A 77 19.83 2.67 15.68
N LEU A 78 19.54 3.69 16.49
CA LEU A 78 18.40 3.73 17.41
C LEU A 78 17.04 3.70 16.67
N VAL A 79 16.93 4.31 15.49
CA VAL A 79 15.71 4.29 14.68
C VAL A 79 15.53 2.93 14.00
N LYS A 80 16.63 2.26 13.68
CA LYS A 80 16.61 0.93 13.06
C LYS A 80 16.03 -0.14 13.98
N GLU A 81 16.37 -0.12 15.27
CA GLU A 81 15.75 -1.03 16.25
C GLU A 81 14.24 -0.78 16.39
N GLU A 82 13.79 0.47 16.44
CA GLU A 82 12.36 0.81 16.47
C GLU A 82 11.64 0.35 15.20
N LEU A 83 12.25 0.53 14.03
CA LEU A 83 11.71 0.05 12.76
C LEU A 83 11.64 -1.48 12.70
N ASN A 84 12.67 -2.18 13.18
CA ASN A 84 12.68 -3.64 13.26
C ASN A 84 11.60 -4.17 14.20
N MET A 85 11.34 -3.48 15.33
CA MET A 85 10.23 -3.83 16.23
C MET A 85 8.87 -3.62 15.58
N ILE A 86 8.65 -2.50 14.89
CA ILE A 86 7.39 -2.22 14.18
C ILE A 86 7.16 -3.23 13.05
N GLN A 87 8.21 -3.52 12.28
CA GLN A 87 8.18 -4.54 11.24
C GLN A 87 7.86 -5.91 11.83
N GLY A 88 8.52 -6.30 12.93
CA GLY A 88 8.23 -7.53 13.65
C GLY A 88 6.78 -7.59 14.14
N ALA A 89 6.24 -6.51 14.71
CA ALA A 89 4.85 -6.45 15.17
C ALA A 89 3.82 -6.58 14.01
N LEU A 90 4.13 -5.99 12.86
CA LEU A 90 3.28 -6.08 11.67
C LEU A 90 3.33 -7.49 11.06
N GLU A 91 4.49 -8.13 11.06
CA GLU A 91 4.71 -9.48 10.55
C GLU A 91 4.08 -10.55 11.47
N LEU A 92 4.13 -10.35 12.78
CA LEU A 92 3.44 -11.20 13.77
C LEU A 92 1.92 -11.23 13.60
N ARG A 93 1.33 -10.15 13.05
CA ARG A 93 -0.11 -10.09 12.74
C ARG A 93 -0.50 -11.03 11.60
N THR A 94 0.44 -11.42 10.75
CA THR A 94 0.23 -12.27 9.57
C THR A 94 0.83 -13.67 9.72
N LYS A 95 1.81 -13.86 10.61
CA LYS A 95 2.37 -15.20 10.90
C LYS A 95 1.37 -16.08 11.65
N THR A 96 1.42 -17.36 11.33
CA THR A 96 0.64 -18.40 11.98
C THR A 96 1.50 -19.18 12.98
N VAL A 97 0.87 -19.96 13.84
CA VAL A 97 1.58 -20.81 14.83
C VAL A 97 2.51 -21.80 14.14
N GLU A 98 2.14 -22.29 12.95
CA GLU A 98 2.96 -23.19 12.14
C GLU A 98 4.28 -22.54 11.72
N ASP A 99 4.30 -21.22 11.48
CA ASP A 99 5.49 -20.49 11.04
C ASP A 99 6.51 -20.23 12.16
N ILE A 100 6.10 -20.38 13.43
CA ILE A 100 6.91 -20.01 14.61
C ILE A 100 7.10 -21.17 15.61
N MET A 101 6.33 -22.24 15.50
CA MET A 101 6.40 -23.34 16.46
C MET A 101 7.69 -24.15 16.28
N THR A 102 8.30 -24.53 17.39
CA THR A 102 9.35 -25.55 17.40
C THR A 102 8.71 -26.89 17.05
N GLN A 103 9.29 -27.61 16.09
CA GLN A 103 8.80 -28.93 15.74
C GLN A 103 8.93 -29.87 16.93
N LEU A 104 7.97 -30.79 17.09
CA LEU A 104 7.93 -31.71 18.22
C LEU A 104 9.20 -32.56 18.35
N GLN A 105 9.85 -32.88 17.22
CA GLN A 105 11.11 -33.62 17.17
C GLN A 105 12.29 -32.85 17.79
N ASP A 106 12.21 -31.52 17.82
CA ASP A 106 13.23 -30.62 18.35
C ASP A 106 12.87 -30.14 19.77
N CYS A 107 11.79 -30.67 20.36
CA CYS A 107 11.41 -30.38 21.74
C CYS A 107 12.11 -31.32 22.72
N PHE A 108 12.78 -30.75 23.71
CA PHE A 108 13.21 -31.49 24.89
C PHE A 108 12.00 -31.89 25.74
N MET A 109 11.82 -33.18 26.01
CA MET A 109 10.69 -33.72 26.75
C MET A 109 11.19 -34.68 27.83
N ILE A 110 10.60 -34.59 29.02
CA ILE A 110 10.86 -35.54 30.12
C ILE A 110 9.62 -36.38 30.38
N ARG A 111 9.83 -37.65 30.71
CA ARG A 111 8.73 -38.57 31.02
C ARG A 111 8.04 -38.17 32.34
N SER A 112 6.73 -38.31 32.38
CA SER A 112 5.92 -37.98 33.57
C SER A 112 6.22 -38.84 34.79
N ASP A 113 6.82 -40.02 34.59
CA ASP A 113 7.24 -40.96 35.62
C ASP A 113 8.72 -40.80 36.03
N ALA A 114 9.42 -39.82 35.47
CA ALA A 114 10.82 -39.57 35.78
C ALA A 114 10.98 -39.11 37.23
N ILE A 115 11.95 -39.70 37.93
CA ILE A 115 12.33 -39.29 39.28
C ILE A 115 13.36 -38.17 39.13
N LEU A 116 13.15 -37.05 39.82
CA LEU A 116 14.05 -35.90 39.81
C LEU A 116 15.33 -36.22 40.62
N ASP A 117 16.20 -37.04 40.03
CA ASP A 117 17.51 -37.38 40.56
C ASP A 117 18.60 -36.46 39.97
N PHE A 118 19.83 -36.60 40.46
CA PHE A 118 20.95 -35.78 40.02
C PHE A 118 21.20 -35.91 38.51
N ASN A 119 21.00 -37.10 37.93
CA ASN A 119 21.20 -37.33 36.50
C ASN A 119 20.14 -36.60 35.66
N THR A 120 18.87 -36.71 36.04
CA THR A 120 17.75 -36.02 35.36
C THR A 120 17.88 -34.51 35.49
N MET A 121 18.31 -34.00 36.65
CA MET A 121 18.58 -32.57 36.83
C MET A 121 19.75 -32.08 35.97
N SER A 122 20.81 -32.89 35.81
CA SER A 122 21.94 -32.58 34.94
C SER A 122 21.51 -32.51 33.48
N GLU A 123 20.68 -33.45 33.03
CA GLU A 123 20.15 -33.48 31.66
C GLU A 123 19.27 -32.26 31.35
N ILE A 124 18.41 -31.84 32.29
CA ILE A 124 17.64 -30.58 32.16
C ILE A 124 18.59 -29.38 32.06
N MET A 125 19.63 -29.33 32.90
CA MET A 125 20.56 -28.20 32.96
C MET A 125 21.45 -28.10 31.71
N GLU A 126 21.77 -29.22 31.07
CA GLU A 126 22.50 -29.25 29.80
C GLU A 126 21.62 -28.96 28.57
N SER A 127 20.30 -29.13 28.70
CA SER A 127 19.34 -28.92 27.61
C SER A 127 18.94 -27.44 27.38
N GLY A 128 19.21 -26.55 28.33
CA GLY A 128 18.87 -25.11 28.30
C GLY A 128 20.06 -24.22 27.97
#